data_AF-A0A7W1P480-F1
#
_entry.id   AF-A0A7W1P480-F1
#
_cell.length_a   1.000
_cell.length_b   1.000
_cell.length_c   1.000
_cell.angle_alpha   90.00
_cell.angle_beta   90.00
_cell.angle_gamma   90.00
#
_symmetry.space_group_name_H-M   'P 1'
#
loop_
_entity.id
_entity.type
_entity.pdbx_description
1 polymer ?
#
loop_
_entity_poly.entity_id
_entity_poly.type
_entity_poly.pdbx_seq_one_letter_code
_entity_poly.pdbx_strand_id
1 'polypeptide(L)' 'MSVAEIKQELTRLTDAERFELAMCFWDSIENKDDIKSPAWHGEVLAERAAKIDSGEAKFLTIDELKERLRR' A
#
# COMPACT_ATOMS: atom_id res chain seq x y z
N MET A 1 -18.04 2.86 -13.38
CA MET A 1 -18.25 2.06 -12.16
C MET A 1 -17.87 2.88 -10.94
N SER A 2 -18.64 2.81 -9.87
CA SER A 2 -18.27 3.37 -8.57
C SER A 2 -17.19 2.51 -7.89
N VAL A 3 -16.46 3.08 -6.92
CA VAL A 3 -15.52 2.31 -6.09
C VAL A 3 -16.22 1.16 -5.36
N ALA A 4 -17.50 1.33 -5.02
CA ALA A 4 -18.29 0.26 -4.39
C ALA A 4 -18.54 -0.91 -5.36
N GLU A 5 -18.86 -0.62 -6.62
CA GLU A 5 -19.01 -1.64 -7.67
C GLU A 5 -17.69 -2.36 -7.96
N ILE A 6 -16.58 -1.62 -8.03
CA ILE A 6 -15.23 -2.21 -8.19
C ILE A 6 -14.96 -3.20 -7.05
N LYS A 7 -15.23 -2.83 -5.80
CA LYS A 7 -15.04 -3.71 -4.63
C LYS A 7 -15.85 -5.00 -4.74
N GLN A 8 -17.07 -4.93 -5.26
CA GLN A 8 -17.90 -6.10 -5.47
C GLN A 8 -17.30 -7.02 -6.55
N GLU A 9 -16.84 -6.47 -7.67
CA GLU A 9 -16.23 -7.26 -8.74
C GLU A 9 -14.91 -7.93 -8.33
N LEU A 10 -14.11 -7.29 -7.48
CA LEU A 10 -12.86 -7.87 -6.94
C LEU A 10 -13.07 -9.20 -6.20
N THR A 11 -14.27 -9.45 -5.68
CA THR A 11 -14.61 -10.71 -4.99
C THR A 11 -14.75 -11.90 -5.95
N ARG A 12 -14.96 -11.64 -7.25
CA ARG A 12 -15.09 -12.67 -8.29
C ARG A 12 -13.75 -13.09 -8.90
N LEU A 13 -12.70 -12.30 -8.68
CA LEU A 13 -11.37 -12.55 -9.20
C LEU A 13 -10.61 -13.58 -8.34
N THR A 14 -9.71 -14.31 -8.98
CA THR A 14 -8.65 -15.09 -8.31
C THR A 14 -7.60 -14.16 -7.70
N ASP A 15 -6.74 -14.69 -6.82
CA ASP A 15 -5.62 -13.93 -6.28
C ASP A 15 -4.66 -13.42 -7.35
N ALA A 16 -4.41 -14.24 -8.38
CA ALA A 16 -3.53 -13.87 -9.50
C ALA A 16 -4.11 -12.70 -10.30
N GLU A 17 -5.41 -12.76 -10.64
CA GLU A 17 -6.09 -11.68 -11.36
C GLU A 17 -6.17 -10.40 -10.53
N ARG A 18 -6.40 -10.51 -9.21
CA ARG A 18 -6.36 -9.34 -8.32
C ARG A 18 -4.98 -8.69 -8.32
N PHE A 19 -3.92 -9.49 -8.30
CA PHE A 19 -2.55 -8.99 -8.31
C PHE A 19 -2.21 -8.30 -9.65
N GLU A 20 -2.55 -8.93 -10.76
CA GLU A 20 -2.38 -8.34 -12.10
C GLU A 20 -3.13 -7.01 -12.22
N LEU A 21 -4.38 -6.97 -11.77
CA LEU A 21 -5.17 -5.73 -11.76
C LEU A 21 -4.56 -4.64 -10.87
N ALA A 22 -3.99 -5.00 -9.71
CA ALA A 22 -3.30 -4.06 -8.85
C ALA A 22 -2.06 -3.44 -9.55
N MET A 23 -1.31 -4.25 -10.31
CA MET A 23 -0.19 -3.77 -11.12
C MET A 23 -0.66 -2.85 -12.24
N CYS A 24 -1.72 -3.20 -12.97
CA CYS A 24 -2.29 -2.32 -14.01
C CYS A 24 -2.74 -0.97 -13.43
N PHE A 25 -3.33 -0.97 -12.23
CA PHE A 25 -3.69 0.27 -11.55
C PHE A 25 -2.46 1.10 -11.20
N TRP A 26 -1.41 0.46 -10.69
CA TRP A 26 -0.14 1.12 -10.37
C TRP A 26 0.46 1.80 -11.61
N ASP A 27 0.61 1.08 -12.71
CA ASP A 27 1.12 1.62 -13.99
C ASP A 27 0.30 2.83 -14.48
N SER A 28 -1.01 2.83 -14.20
CA SER A 28 -1.90 3.92 -14.61
C SER A 28 -1.72 5.23 -13.82
N ILE A 29 -1.01 5.18 -12.69
CA ILE A 29 -0.84 6.32 -11.78
C ILE A 29 0.62 6.71 -11.52
N GLU A 30 1.59 5.81 -11.73
CA GLU A 30 2.98 6.03 -11.31
C GLU A 30 3.67 7.24 -11.98
N ASN A 31 3.27 7.62 -13.20
CA ASN A 31 3.85 8.73 -13.94
C ASN A 31 3.03 10.03 -13.84
N LYS A 32 2.14 10.14 -12.85
CA LYS A 32 1.27 11.31 -12.67
C LYS A 32 1.69 12.12 -11.46
N ASP A 33 2.36 13.24 -11.73
CA ASP A 33 2.92 14.14 -10.70
C ASP A 33 1.85 14.87 -9.86
N ASP A 34 0.61 14.96 -10.36
CA ASP A 34 -0.48 15.75 -9.73
C ASP A 34 -1.44 14.91 -8.85
N ILE A 35 -1.13 13.64 -8.58
CA ILE A 35 -1.97 12.82 -7.71
C ILE A 35 -1.77 13.24 -6.26
N LYS A 36 -2.73 14.00 -5.74
CA LYS A 36 -2.80 14.30 -4.31
C LYS A 36 -3.10 13.02 -3.53
N SER A 37 -2.18 12.67 -2.64
CA SER A 37 -2.45 11.61 -1.66
C SER A 37 -3.70 11.94 -0.83
N PRO A 38 -4.48 10.93 -0.42
CA PRO A 38 -5.59 11.13 0.50
C PRO A 38 -5.13 11.79 1.82
N ALA A 39 -5.99 12.60 2.44
CA ALA A 39 -5.65 13.34 3.67
C ALA A 39 -5.16 12.43 4.81
N TRP A 40 -5.82 11.27 4.99
CA TRP A 40 -5.45 10.28 6.00
C TRP A 40 -4.02 9.74 5.81
N HIS A 41 -3.47 9.75 4.59
CA HIS A 41 -2.14 9.23 4.32
C HIS A 41 -1.06 10.07 5.02
N GLY A 42 -1.24 11.40 5.04
CA GLY A 42 -0.34 12.32 5.74
C GLY A 42 -0.32 12.06 7.24
N GLU A 43 -1.47 11.78 7.85
CA GLU A 43 -1.59 11.46 9.28
C GLU A 43 -0.78 10.20 9.64
N VAL A 44 -0.91 9.15 8.85
CA VAL A 44 -0.15 7.89 9.03
C VAL A 44 1.36 8.12 8.89
N LEU A 45 1.79 8.94 7.92
CA LEU A 45 3.21 9.26 7.75
C LEU A 45 3.75 10.07 8.92
N ALA A 46 2.99 11.04 9.42
CA ALA A 46 3.38 11.86 10.57
C ALA A 46 3.55 11.02 11.83
N GLU A 47 2.63 10.09 12.12
CA GLU A 47 2.73 9.17 13.25
C GLU A 47 3.99 8.30 13.15
N ARG A 48 4.27 7.75 11.96
CA ARG A 48 5.45 6.92 11.71
C ARG A 48 6.75 7.71 11.85
N ALA A 49 6.78 8.95 11.35
CA ALA A 49 7.93 9.84 11.48
C ALA A 49 8.21 10.17 12.95
N ALA A 50 7.18 10.53 13.71
CA ALA A 50 7.33 10.82 15.14
C ALA A 50 7.92 9.63 15.93
N LYS A 51 7.52 8.40 15.57
CA LYS A 51 8.07 7.17 16.18
C LYS A 51 9.54 6.93 15.84
N ILE A 52 9.96 7.32 14.64
CA ILE A 52 11.37 7.27 14.24
C ILE A 52 12.16 8.31 15.04
N ASP A 53 11.66 9.55 15.09
CA ASP A 53 12.31 10.67 15.76
C ASP A 53 12.42 10.47 17.28
N SER A 54 11.44 9.80 17.91
CA SER A 54 11.48 9.47 19.33
C SER A 54 12.40 8.29 19.68
N GLY A 55 12.93 7.58 18.68
CA GLY A 55 13.74 6.37 18.86
C GLY A 55 12.94 5.12 19.24
N GLU A 56 11.61 5.18 19.19
CA GLU A 56 10.72 4.04 19.47
C GLU A 56 10.50 3.13 18.25
N ALA A 57 10.98 3.54 17.08
CA ALA A 57 10.91 2.74 15.87
C ALA A 57 11.81 1.50 15.97
N LYS A 58 11.26 0.35 15.59
CA LYS A 58 12.03 -0.89 15.42
C LYS A 58 12.29 -1.08 13.93
N PHE A 59 13.56 -1.04 13.56
CA PHE A 59 14.01 -1.32 12.21
C PHE A 59 14.24 -2.82 12.04
N LEU A 60 13.99 -3.31 10.84
CA LEU A 60 14.31 -4.67 10.44
C LEU A 60 15.32 -4.59 9.30
N THR A 61 16.30 -5.49 9.33
CA THR A 61 17.09 -5.82 8.15
C THR A 61 16.20 -6.51 7.11
N ILE A 62 16.66 -6.54 5.86
CA ILE A 62 15.93 -7.21 4.78
C ILE A 62 15.78 -8.72 5.05
N ASP A 63 16.76 -9.34 5.70
CA ASP A 63 16.69 -10.76 6.04
C ASP A 63 15.65 -11.04 7.14
N GLU A 64 15.59 -10.21 8.19
CA GLU A 64 14.54 -10.29 9.21
C GLU A 64 13.14 -10.06 8.62
N LEU A 65 13.01 -9.14 7.66
CA LEU A 65 11.76 -8.89 6.95
C LEU A 65 11.33 -10.11 6.13
N LYS A 66 12.25 -10.70 5.33
CA LYS A 66 11.98 -11.89 4.54
C LYS A 66 11.54 -13.06 5.41
N GLU A 67 12.20 -13.27 6.54
CA GLU A 67 11.86 -14.34 7.46
C GLU A 67 10.45 -14.17 8.06
N ARG A 68 10.07 -12.92 8.36
CA ARG A 68 8.70 -12.62 8.83
C ARG A 68 7.62 -12.89 7.77
N LEU A 69 7.91 -12.62 6.50
CA LEU A 69 6.96 -12.75 5.38
C LEU A 69 6.83 -14.18 4.83
N ARG A 70 7.70 -15.11 5.22
CA ARG A 70 7.63 -16.53 4.81
C ARG A 70 6.55 -17.35 5.54
N ARG A 71 5.74 -16.71 6.39
CA ARG A 71 4.72 -17.37 7.20
C ARG A 71 3.39 -17.52 6.46
#